data_AF-A0A535DCP3-F1
#
_entry.id   AF-A0A535DCP3-F1
#
_cell.length_a   1.000
_cell.length_b   1.000
_cell.length_c   1.000
_cell.angle_alpha   90.00
_cell.angle_beta   90.00
_cell.angle_gamma   90.00
#
_symmetry.space_group_name_H-M   'P 1'
#
loop_
_entity.id
_entity.type
_entity.pdbx_description
1 polymer ?
#
loop_
_entity_poly.entity_id
_entity_poly.type
_entity_poly.pdbx_seq_one_letter_code
_entity_poly.pdbx_strand_id
1 'polypeptide(L)' 'MHFHFNFFGNGDAATVFDFNGGMAAAHTIGAGKGEFSDKTFDVDMRIMKGEYIDLAGRHQHAAFGFI' A
#
# COMPACT_ATOMS: atom_id res chain seq x y z
N MET A 1 -1.80 15.84 1.08
CA MET A 1 -0.47 15.18 1.13
C MET A 1 -0.28 14.49 -0.20
N HIS A 2 0.82 14.74 -0.92
CA HIS A 2 1.10 14.10 -2.22
C HIS A 2 2.26 13.12 -2.04
N PHE A 3 2.14 11.95 -2.67
CA PHE A 3 3.08 10.84 -2.56
C PHE A 3 3.52 10.41 -3.96
N HIS A 4 4.70 9.80 -4.06
CA HIS A 4 5.14 9.10 -5.26
C HIS A 4 4.44 7.73 -5.30
N PHE A 5 3.71 7.42 -6.37
CA PHE A 5 3.11 6.10 -6.61
C PHE A 5 3.64 5.52 -7.92
N ASN A 6 3.88 4.21 -7.97
CA ASN A 6 4.11 3.47 -9.19
C ASN A 6 3.28 2.18 -9.14
N PHE A 7 2.63 1.81 -10.25
CA PHE A 7 1.72 0.67 -10.32
C PHE A 7 2.34 -0.49 -11.15
N PHE A 8 2.29 -1.68 -10.54
CA PHE A 8 2.55 -3.08 -10.99
C PHE A 8 3.77 -3.45 -11.85
N GLY A 9 4.57 -4.40 -11.31
CA GLY A 9 5.58 -5.22 -12.00
C GLY A 9 6.44 -6.09 -11.05
N ASN A 10 6.36 -7.42 -11.19
CA ASN A 10 7.13 -8.54 -10.58
C ASN A 10 8.25 -8.27 -9.55
N GLY A 11 7.87 -7.91 -8.33
CA GLY A 11 8.74 -7.92 -7.15
C GLY A 11 8.17 -6.97 -6.11
N ASP A 12 7.68 -7.49 -4.99
CA ASP A 12 6.85 -6.76 -4.03
C ASP A 12 7.51 -5.43 -3.60
N ALA A 13 6.98 -4.33 -4.14
CA ALA A 13 7.59 -3.01 -4.11
C ALA A 13 6.81 -2.13 -3.14
N ALA A 14 7.42 -1.81 -2.00
CA ALA A 14 6.99 -0.64 -1.24
C ALA A 14 7.02 0.55 -2.20
N THR A 15 5.87 1.22 -2.36
CA THR A 15 5.66 2.28 -3.36
C THR A 15 6.45 3.56 -3.06
N VAL A 16 7.17 3.57 -1.93
CA VAL A 16 7.97 4.67 -1.41
C VAL A 16 9.41 4.18 -1.25
N PHE A 17 10.29 4.58 -2.17
CA PHE A 17 11.69 4.12 -2.23
C PHE A 17 12.58 4.71 -1.14
N ASP A 18 12.20 5.86 -0.60
CA ASP A 18 12.89 6.58 0.47
C ASP A 18 12.32 6.27 1.87
N PHE A 19 11.46 5.26 1.97
CA PHE A 19 10.83 4.89 3.22
C PHE A 19 11.78 4.08 4.12
N ASN A 20 11.86 4.49 5.39
CA ASN A 20 12.55 3.76 6.44
C ASN A 20 11.60 3.52 7.61
N GLY A 21 11.18 2.27 7.81
CA GLY A 21 10.27 1.92 8.90
C GLY A 21 9.66 0.54 8.79
N GLY A 22 8.59 0.32 9.57
CA GLY A 22 7.85 -0.93 9.59
C GLY A 22 6.77 -0.96 8.51
N MET A 23 6.60 -2.13 7.89
CA MET A 23 5.55 -2.41 6.92
C MET A 23 4.85 -3.71 7.27
N ALA A 24 3.51 -3.69 7.27
CA ALA A 24 2.67 -4.87 7.29
C ALA A 24 1.99 -5.01 5.93
N ALA A 25 1.99 -6.23 5.39
CA ALA A 25 1.44 -6.56 4.10
C ALA A 25 0.47 -7.73 4.23
N ALA A 26 -0.66 -7.65 3.53
CA ALA A 26 -1.62 -8.72 3.43
C ALA A 26 -2.14 -8.82 2.00
N HIS A 27 -2.17 -10.05 1.48
CA HIS A 27 -2.83 -10.39 0.23
C HIS A 27 -4.09 -11.18 0.57
N THR A 28 -5.26 -10.69 0.16
CA THR A 28 -6.55 -11.29 0.50
C THR A 28 -7.35 -11.58 -0.75
N ILE A 29 -7.64 -12.87 -0.95
CA ILE A 29 -8.51 -13.36 -2.01
C ILE A 29 -9.79 -13.89 -1.36
N GLY A 30 -10.94 -13.61 -1.96
CA GLY A 30 -12.21 -14.13 -1.49
C GLY A 30 -13.33 -14.08 -2.51
N ALA A 31 -14.49 -14.59 -2.10
CA ALA A 31 -15.73 -14.46 -2.84
C ALA A 31 -16.61 -13.38 -2.21
N GLY A 32 -17.37 -12.67 -3.04
CA GLY A 32 -18.39 -11.75 -2.57
C GLY A 32 -19.48 -12.46 -1.78
N LYS A 33 -20.31 -11.70 -1.06
CA LYS A 33 -21.47 -12.21 -0.33
C LYS A 33 -22.72 -11.44 -0.76
N GLY A 34 -23.89 -12.05 -0.58
CA GLY A 34 -25.17 -11.44 -0.94
C GLY A 34 -25.31 -11.26 -2.45
N GLU A 35 -25.64 -10.04 -2.89
CA GLU A 35 -25.84 -9.69 -4.31
C GLU A 35 -24.62 -9.98 -5.20
N PHE A 36 -23.41 -10.01 -4.61
CA PHE A 36 -22.16 -10.24 -5.36
C PHE A 36 -21.54 -11.62 -5.11
N SER A 37 -22.35 -12.60 -4.68
CA SER A 37 -21.84 -13.95 -4.39
C SER A 37 -21.27 -14.69 -5.60
N ASP A 38 -21.58 -14.23 -6.80
CA ASP A 38 -21.06 -14.75 -8.07
C ASP A 38 -19.70 -14.14 -8.47
N LYS A 39 -19.20 -13.15 -7.71
CA LYS A 39 -17.93 -12.45 -7.98
C LYS A 39 -16.85 -12.87 -7.01
N THR A 40 -15.60 -12.77 -7.46
CA THR A 40 -14.40 -12.90 -6.64
C THR A 40 -13.72 -11.53 -6.48
N PHE A 41 -12.94 -11.40 -5.41
CA PHE A 41 -12.05 -10.26 -5.21
C PHE A 41 -10.64 -10.76 -4.90
N ASP A 42 -9.68 -9.93 -5.28
CA ASP A 42 -8.26 -10.10 -5.03
C ASP A 42 -7.71 -8.72 -4.66
N VAL A 43 -7.15 -8.61 -3.46
CA VAL A 43 -6.81 -7.33 -2.84
C VAL A 43 -5.46 -7.41 -2.15
N ASP A 44 -4.61 -6.42 -2.42
CA ASP A 44 -3.33 -6.20 -1.75
C ASP A 44 -3.41 -5.02 -0.80
N MET A 45 -3.33 -5.30 0.50
CA MET A 45 -3.31 -4.28 1.55
C MET A 45 -1.89 -4.05 2.06
N ARG A 46 -1.57 -2.79 2.36
CA ARG A 46 -0.32 -2.40 3.00
C ARG A 46 -0.57 -1.35 4.08
N ILE A 47 0.12 -1.47 5.21
CA ILE A 47 0.19 -0.46 6.28
C ILE A 47 1.66 -0.17 6.54
N MET A 48 2.03 1.11 6.52
CA MET A 48 3.41 1.56 6.66
C MET A 48 3.49 2.59 7.79
N LYS A 49 4.53 2.49 8.63
CA LYS A 49 4.83 3.46 9.69
C LYS A 49 6.33 3.71 9.76
N GLY A 50 6.74 4.96 9.53
CA GLY A 50 8.16 5.29 9.46
C GLY A 50 8.43 6.68 8.90
N GLU A 51 9.66 6.86 8.48
CA GLU A 51 10.20 8.07 7.88
C GLU A 51 10.14 7.98 6.34
N TYR A 52 9.86 9.08 5.66
CA TYR A 52 9.90 9.19 4.20
C TYR A 52 10.24 10.61 3.74
N ILE A 53 10.53 10.80 2.45
CA ILE A 53 10.78 12.11 1.86
C ILE A 53 9.56 12.58 1.05
N ASP A 54 9.03 13.76 1.34
CA ASP A 54 7.92 14.34 0.59
C ASP A 54 8.35 14.92 -0.77
N LEU A 55 7.39 15.31 -1.61
CA LEU A 55 7.68 15.91 -2.93
C LEU A 55 8.51 17.20 -2.86
N ALA A 56 8.56 17.86 -1.70
CA ALA A 56 9.36 19.05 -1.47
C ALA A 56 10.76 18.70 -0.94
N GLY A 57 11.13 17.42 -0.88
CA GLY A 57 12.43 16.95 -0.41
C GLY A 57 12.57 16.94 1.12
N ARG A 58 11.47 17.02 1.87
CA ARG A 58 11.52 17.11 3.34
C ARG A 58 11.26 15.76 3.99
N HIS A 59 12.00 15.49 5.06
CA HIS A 59 11.77 14.33 5.92
C HIS A 59 10.42 14.46 6.65
N GLN A 60 9.65 13.38 6.63
CA GLN A 60 8.35 13.27 7.27
C GLN A 60 8.29 11.98 8.08
N HIS A 61 7.54 12.01 9.18
CA HIS A 61 7.25 10.83 10.01
C HIS A 61 5.74 10.61 10.05
N ALA A 62 5.26 9.50 9.50
CA ALA A 62 3.83 9.23 9.41
C ALA A 62 3.50 7.73 9.46
N ALA A 63 2.20 7.45 9.60
CA ALA A 63 1.62 6.15 9.33
C ALA A 63 0.53 6.30 8.26
N PHE A 64 0.52 5.40 7.28
CA PHE A 64 -0.48 5.39 6.20
C PHE A 64 -0.73 3.96 5.72
N GLY A 65 -1.87 3.73 5.07
CA GLY A 65 -2.21 2.44 4.50
C GLY A 65 -2.97 2.60 3.19
N PHE A 66 -2.89 1.57 2.36
CA PHE A 66 -3.55 1.50 1.06
C PHE A 66 -4.04 0.08 0.76
N ILE A 67 -5.03 0.03 -0.11
CA ILE A 67 -5.76 -1.15 -0.60
C ILE A 67 -5.78 -1.03 -2.13
#